data_AF-A0A3N9UAU6-F1
#
_entry.id   AF-A0A3N9UAU6-F1
#
_cell.length_a   1.000
_cell.length_b   1.000
_cell.length_c   1.000
_cell.angle_alpha   90.00
_cell.angle_beta   90.00
_cell.angle_gamma   90.00
#
_symmetry.space_group_name_H-M   'P 1'
#
loop_
_entity.id
_entity.type
_entity.pdbx_description
1 polymer ?
#
loop_
_entity_poly.entity_id
_entity_poly.type
_entity_poly.pdbx_seq_one_letter_code
_entity_poly.pdbx_strand_id
1 'polypeptide(L)'
;MMNQLSNRWFDNPSYFRYGFFLLLIFSVILNCIIPNGDDHFYILYIFCVIFLGIGFYNKPAWFLIFLTVLVVSFRYLLILDEELNVVVFCIHLCTYFLITLISSRLMRLVQKVKADNLELTTALANALDSRDTYTLHHSENVAKYAVQIAEKMKLSKESCAIIRKGALLHDIGKIGIPEHILLKNDKLLHHEYEIIKSHPSVGYNIIKHVTDFHKNGVLDIVLYHHERFDGTGYPKGIAGHQIPLFARIVAVADAFDAMTSKRVYRDELNLTYTLNEIRKNKGTQFDPEIVDVFLSLFEDKK
;
A
#
# COMPACT_ATOMS: atom_id res chain seq x y z
N MET A 1 -6.45 -2.60 18.52
CA MET A 1 -6.65 -1.23 18.02
C MET A 1 -5.41 -0.33 18.19
N MET A 2 -4.73 -0.30 19.34
CA MET A 2 -3.50 0.51 19.55
C MET A 2 -2.33 0.14 18.61
N ASN A 3 -2.09 -1.14 18.31
CA ASN A 3 -1.00 -1.55 17.41
C ASN A 3 -1.18 -1.10 15.94
N GLN A 4 -2.43 -0.98 15.45
CA GLN A 4 -2.69 -0.51 14.08
C GLN A 4 -2.55 1.01 13.96
N LEU A 5 -2.97 1.76 14.98
CA LEU A 5 -2.79 3.22 15.02
C LEU A 5 -1.33 3.62 15.20
N SER A 6 -0.58 2.89 16.04
CA SER A 6 0.87 3.03 16.22
C SER A 6 1.61 2.87 14.88
N ASN A 7 1.39 1.77 14.17
CA ASN A 7 2.11 1.48 12.92
C ASN A 7 1.84 2.52 11.83
N ARG A 8 0.61 3.06 11.75
CA ARG A 8 0.24 4.10 10.77
C ARG A 8 1.05 5.38 10.88
N TRP A 9 1.44 5.75 12.10
CA TRP A 9 2.18 6.97 12.35
C TRP A 9 3.65 6.83 11.95
N PHE A 10 4.29 5.71 12.31
CA PHE A 10 5.68 5.44 12.00
C PHE A 10 5.95 5.21 10.49
N ASP A 11 4.95 4.73 9.76
CA ASP A 11 5.10 4.38 8.34
C ASP A 11 5.00 5.55 7.38
N ASN A 12 4.49 6.71 7.84
CA ASN A 12 4.27 7.88 7.00
C ASN A 12 5.18 9.06 7.40
N PRO A 13 6.24 9.34 6.62
CA PRO A 13 7.19 10.42 6.89
C PRO A 13 6.56 11.80 7.03
N SER A 14 5.37 12.02 6.45
CA SER A 14 4.68 13.33 6.52
C SER A 14 4.35 13.71 7.97
N TYR A 15 3.98 12.75 8.82
CA TYR A 15 3.68 13.04 10.22
C TYR A 15 4.92 13.53 10.99
N PHE A 16 6.09 12.97 10.70
CA PHE A 16 7.36 13.43 11.28
C PHE A 16 7.75 14.83 10.78
N ARG A 17 7.40 15.20 9.55
CA ARG A 17 7.62 16.58 9.05
C ARG A 17 6.80 17.59 9.85
N TYR A 18 5.51 17.34 10.04
CA TYR A 18 4.65 18.23 10.82
C TYR A 18 5.06 18.23 12.30
N GLY A 19 5.36 17.05 12.84
CA GLY A 19 5.85 16.89 14.21
C GLY A 19 7.16 17.65 14.46
N PHE A 20 8.09 17.68 13.50
CA PHE A 20 9.32 18.45 13.60
C PHE A 20 9.04 19.94 13.86
N PHE A 21 8.19 20.57 13.04
CA PHE A 21 7.89 21.99 13.20
C PHE A 21 7.13 22.28 14.50
N LEU A 22 6.14 21.46 14.84
CA LEU A 22 5.38 21.60 16.08
C LEU A 22 6.27 21.49 17.31
N LEU A 23 7.15 20.47 17.32
CA LEU A 23 8.06 20.22 18.42
C LEU A 23 9.12 21.33 18.54
N LEU A 24 9.65 21.83 17.42
CA LEU A 24 10.63 22.92 17.43
C LEU A 24 10.02 24.20 18.00
N ILE A 25 8.83 24.58 17.55
CA ILE A 25 8.11 25.75 18.07
C ILE A 25 7.83 25.58 19.57
N PHE A 26 7.32 24.42 19.97
CA PHE A 26 7.04 24.11 21.37
C PHE A 26 8.30 24.20 22.24
N SER A 27 9.42 23.64 21.77
CA SER A 27 10.71 23.67 22.49
C SER A 27 11.20 25.10 22.70
N VAL A 28 11.12 25.94 21.66
CA VAL A 28 11.52 27.35 21.73
C VAL A 28 10.62 28.13 22.69
N ILE A 29 9.30 27.98 22.60
CA ILE A 29 8.36 28.68 23.49
C ILE A 29 8.57 28.27 24.95
N LEU A 30 8.73 26.97 25.21
CA LEU A 30 8.93 26.44 26.55
C LEU A 30 10.20 27.01 27.20
N ASN A 31 11.31 27.02 26.46
CA ASN A 31 12.56 27.60 26.93
C ASN A 31 12.49 29.13 27.12
N CYS A 32 11.69 29.84 26.34
CA CYS A 32 11.46 31.28 26.57
C CYS A 32 10.62 31.55 27.84
N ILE A 33 9.67 30.67 28.18
CA ILE A 33 8.81 30.83 29.37
C ILE A 33 9.56 30.41 30.64
N ILE A 34 10.40 29.37 30.55
CA ILE A 34 11.13 28.80 31.68
C ILE A 34 12.64 28.83 31.38
N PRO A 35 13.27 30.03 31.37
CA PRO A 35 14.67 30.20 30.95
C PRO A 35 15.70 29.55 31.90
N ASN A 36 15.32 29.26 33.14
CA ASN A 36 16.13 28.53 34.13
C ASN A 36 15.50 27.18 34.50
N GLY A 37 14.68 26.61 33.60
CA GLY A 37 14.11 25.28 33.81
C GLY A 37 15.21 24.24 33.67
N ASP A 38 15.09 23.16 34.45
CA ASP A 38 16.02 22.01 34.49
C ASP A 38 16.68 21.73 33.12
N ASP A 39 17.98 21.37 33.16
CA ASP A 39 18.80 20.97 32.02
C ASP A 39 18.08 19.99 31.07
N HIS A 40 17.12 19.22 31.59
CA HIS A 40 16.30 18.24 30.90
C HIS A 40 15.61 18.73 29.60
N PHE A 41 15.43 20.03 29.35
CA PHE A 41 14.84 20.52 28.09
C PHE A 41 15.67 20.23 26.83
N TYR A 42 16.96 19.88 26.96
CA TYR A 42 17.77 19.47 25.80
C TYR A 42 17.15 18.28 25.04
N ILE A 43 16.40 17.41 25.72
CA ILE A 43 15.81 16.20 25.13
C ILE A 43 14.81 16.54 24.01
N LEU A 44 14.12 17.68 24.12
CA LEU A 44 13.15 18.11 23.11
C LEU A 44 13.86 18.43 21.78
N TYR A 45 15.06 19.01 21.83
CA TYR A 45 15.88 19.27 20.65
C TYR A 45 16.45 17.99 20.03
N ILE A 46 16.74 16.96 20.85
CA ILE A 46 17.10 15.63 20.35
C ILE A 46 15.93 15.03 19.57
N PHE A 47 14.71 15.09 20.10
CA PHE A 47 13.52 14.65 19.38
C PHE A 47 13.29 15.44 18.09
N CYS A 48 13.56 16.76 18.08
CA CYS A 48 13.50 17.58 16.87
C CYS A 48 14.40 17.01 15.76
N VAL A 49 15.67 16.69 16.05
CA VAL A 49 16.59 16.19 15.02
C VAL A 49 16.27 14.77 14.55
N ILE A 50 15.68 13.93 15.41
CA ILE A 50 15.11 12.63 15.00
C ILE A 50 13.96 12.85 14.00
N PHE A 51 13.00 13.72 14.33
CA PHE A 51 11.85 14.01 13.46
C PHE A 51 12.27 14.66 12.15
N LEU A 52 13.27 15.54 12.19
CA LEU A 52 13.90 16.13 11.01
C LEU A 52 14.47 15.03 10.10
N GLY A 53 15.29 14.13 10.66
CA GLY A 53 15.89 13.04 9.90
C GLY A 53 14.86 12.11 9.28
N ILE A 54 13.86 11.67 10.04
CA ILE A 54 12.79 10.79 9.56
C ILE A 54 11.91 11.50 8.53
N GLY A 55 11.40 12.69 8.85
CA GLY A 55 10.43 13.39 8.02
C GLY A 55 11.00 13.83 6.68
N PHE A 56 12.26 14.28 6.67
CA PHE A 56 12.92 14.81 5.48
C PHE A 56 13.96 13.84 4.92
N TYR A 57 13.80 12.53 5.16
CA TYR A 57 14.73 11.50 4.72
C TYR A 57 15.09 11.59 3.22
N ASN A 58 14.16 11.99 2.35
CA ASN A 58 14.36 12.07 0.90
C ASN A 58 14.96 13.41 0.41
N LYS A 59 15.32 14.33 1.32
CA LYS A 59 15.92 15.62 0.98
C LYS A 59 17.45 15.52 0.84
N PRO A 60 18.08 16.46 0.11
CA PRO A 60 19.54 16.48 -0.05
C PRO A 60 20.25 16.74 1.28
N ALA A 61 21.49 16.27 1.41
CA ALA A 61 22.24 16.35 2.67
C ALA A 61 22.42 17.79 3.19
N TRP A 62 22.68 18.75 2.29
CA TRP A 62 22.84 20.16 2.67
C TRP A 62 21.60 20.74 3.36
N PHE A 63 20.40 20.30 2.97
CA PHE A 63 19.15 20.75 3.57
C PHE A 63 19.02 20.24 5.02
N LEU A 64 19.39 18.98 5.25
CA LEU A 64 19.39 18.38 6.59
C LEU A 64 20.47 19.00 7.49
N ILE A 65 21.65 19.31 6.93
CA ILE A 65 22.73 20.01 7.63
C ILE A 65 22.25 21.39 8.07
N PHE A 66 21.69 22.18 7.14
CA PHE A 66 21.19 23.52 7.42
C PHE A 66 20.17 23.54 8.55
N LEU A 67 19.15 22.67 8.49
CA LEU A 67 18.13 22.59 9.56
C LEU A 67 18.70 22.05 10.87
N THR A 68 19.68 21.15 10.85
CA THR A 68 20.32 20.67 12.07
C THR A 68 21.12 21.79 12.74
N VAL A 69 21.87 22.58 11.97
CA VAL A 69 22.58 23.77 12.46
C VAL A 69 21.59 24.74 13.10
N LEU A 70 20.45 25.00 12.43
CA LEU A 70 19.40 25.87 12.98
C LEU A 70 18.88 25.38 14.35
N VAL A 71 18.60 24.08 14.48
CA VAL A 71 18.14 23.49 15.75
C VAL A 71 19.20 23.61 16.85
N VAL A 72 20.47 23.36 16.52
CA VAL A 72 21.59 23.48 17.47
C VAL A 72 21.81 24.95 17.87
N SER A 73 21.67 25.90 16.94
CA SER A 73 21.75 27.33 17.24
C SER A 73 20.63 27.77 18.18
N PHE A 74 19.38 27.33 17.96
CA PHE A 74 18.29 27.63 18.91
C PHE A 74 18.52 27.02 20.28
N ARG A 75 19.02 25.77 20.35
CA ARG A 75 19.40 25.15 21.62
C ARG A 75 20.47 26.00 22.34
N TYR A 76 21.54 26.34 21.64
CA TYR A 76 22.70 27.05 22.19
C TYR A 76 22.38 28.48 22.63
N LEU A 77 21.43 29.16 21.97
CA LEU A 77 21.03 30.52 22.34
C LEU A 77 20.03 30.58 23.51
N LEU A 78 19.20 29.55 23.69
CA LEU A 78 18.09 29.55 24.64
C LEU A 78 18.38 28.78 25.93
N ILE A 79 19.27 27.79 25.88
CA ILE A 79 19.77 27.09 27.07
C ILE A 79 21.09 27.77 27.42
N LEU A 80 21.03 28.70 28.37
CA LEU A 80 22.20 29.39 28.91
C LEU A 80 23.01 28.41 29.77
N ASP A 81 23.84 27.58 29.13
CA ASP A 81 24.93 26.89 29.81
C ASP A 81 25.83 27.97 30.46
N GLU A 82 26.24 27.80 31.72
CA GLU A 82 27.00 28.79 32.49
C GLU A 82 28.32 29.22 31.83
N GLU A 83 28.82 28.47 30.84
CA GLU A 83 29.94 28.88 29.98
C GLU A 83 29.61 28.67 28.49
N LEU A 84 29.56 29.77 27.73
CA LEU A 84 29.47 29.78 26.26
C LEU A 84 30.73 29.15 25.63
N ASN A 85 30.76 27.82 25.55
CA ASN A 85 31.92 27.08 25.08
C ASN A 85 31.73 26.59 23.63
N VAL A 86 32.58 27.07 22.72
CA VAL A 86 32.61 26.66 21.30
C VAL A 86 32.79 25.14 21.15
N VAL A 87 33.53 24.51 22.05
CA VAL A 87 33.72 23.04 22.05
C VAL A 87 32.39 22.33 22.29
N VAL A 88 31.58 22.82 23.23
CA VAL A 88 30.25 22.26 23.54
C VAL A 88 29.32 22.43 22.34
N PHE A 89 29.33 23.59 21.67
CA PHE A 89 28.59 23.79 20.43
C PHE A 89 28.98 22.78 19.34
N CYS A 90 30.27 22.59 19.11
CA CYS A 90 30.79 21.63 18.12
C CYS A 90 30.38 20.19 18.44
N ILE A 91 30.44 19.78 19.71
CA ILE A 91 30.00 18.44 20.14
C ILE A 91 28.50 18.24 19.86
N HIS A 92 27.67 19.22 20.21
CA HIS A 92 26.23 19.15 19.94
C HIS A 92 25.94 19.13 18.44
N LEU A 93 26.64 19.95 17.65
CA LEU A 93 26.49 19.96 16.21
C LEU A 93 26.84 18.59 15.59
N CYS A 94 27.96 18.01 15.98
CA CYS A 94 28.38 16.68 15.52
C CYS A 94 27.38 15.58 15.92
N THR A 95 26.93 15.56 17.17
CA THR A 95 26.00 14.55 17.68
C THR A 95 24.62 14.67 17.03
N TYR A 96 24.07 15.88 16.93
CA TYR A 96 22.75 16.12 16.33
C TYR A 96 22.77 15.82 14.83
N PHE A 97 23.87 16.17 14.16
CA PHE A 97 24.06 15.80 12.76
C PHE A 97 24.11 14.29 12.56
N LEU A 98 24.83 13.56 13.42
CA LEU A 98 24.87 12.10 13.38
C LEU A 98 23.47 11.50 13.57
N ILE A 99 22.69 12.01 14.52
CA ILE A 99 21.30 11.56 14.77
C ILE A 99 20.41 11.82 13.55
N THR A 100 20.47 13.02 12.96
CA THR A 100 19.70 13.36 11.74
C THR A 100 20.07 12.43 10.59
N LEU A 101 21.37 12.16 10.40
CA LEU A 101 21.85 11.27 9.35
C LEU A 101 21.38 9.83 9.56
N ILE A 102 21.56 9.26 10.75
CA ILE A 102 21.13 7.90 11.07
C ILE A 102 19.62 7.76 10.86
N SER A 103 18.83 8.69 11.40
CA SER A 103 17.37 8.70 11.29
C SER A 103 16.91 8.79 9.82
N SER A 104 17.55 9.65 9.03
CA SER A 104 17.29 9.79 7.58
C SER A 104 17.66 8.52 6.81
N ARG A 105 18.82 7.92 7.09
CA ARG A 105 19.28 6.68 6.44
C ARG A 105 18.38 5.51 6.78
N LEU A 106 17.97 5.37 8.04
CA LEU A 106 17.04 4.34 8.47
C LEU A 106 15.71 4.45 7.73
N MET A 107 15.11 5.65 7.66
CA MET A 107 13.86 5.85 6.93
C MET A 107 14.02 5.60 5.42
N ARG A 108 15.15 5.98 4.80
CA ARG A 108 15.45 5.61 3.40
C ARG A 108 15.45 4.10 3.20
N LEU A 109 16.11 3.35 4.10
CA LEU A 109 16.18 1.89 4.02
C LEU A 109 14.79 1.27 4.17
N VAL A 110 13.98 1.74 5.13
CA VAL A 110 12.60 1.26 5.31
C VAL A 110 11.76 1.48 4.06
N GLN A 111 11.82 2.66 3.46
CA GLN A 111 11.06 2.98 2.24
C GLN A 111 11.55 2.18 1.04
N LYS A 112 12.87 1.98 0.92
CA LYS A 112 13.46 1.14 -0.12
C LYS A 112 12.99 -0.32 0.00
N VAL A 113 13.08 -0.91 1.18
CA VAL A 113 12.60 -2.28 1.42
C VAL A 113 11.12 -2.42 1.06
N LYS A 114 10.27 -1.43 1.37
CA LYS A 114 8.86 -1.44 0.96
C LYS A 114 8.68 -1.41 -0.56
N ALA A 115 9.47 -0.61 -1.27
CA ALA A 115 9.44 -0.54 -2.73
C ALA A 115 9.93 -1.84 -3.38
N ASP A 116 11.09 -2.34 -2.96
CA ASP A 116 11.69 -3.59 -3.46
C ASP A 116 10.72 -4.78 -3.26
N ASN A 117 10.00 -4.81 -2.14
CA ASN A 117 9.02 -5.88 -1.85
C ASN A 117 7.82 -5.85 -2.81
N LEU A 118 7.36 -4.65 -3.17
CA LEU A 118 6.31 -4.46 -4.16
C LEU A 118 6.80 -4.81 -5.57
N GLU A 119 8.01 -4.41 -5.94
CA GLU A 119 8.62 -4.78 -7.22
C GLU A 119 8.79 -6.29 -7.35
N LEU A 120 9.22 -6.97 -6.28
CA LEU A 120 9.30 -8.43 -6.23
C LEU A 120 7.92 -9.08 -6.37
N THR A 121 6.90 -8.54 -5.69
CA THR A 121 5.51 -9.01 -5.82
C THR A 121 5.02 -8.90 -7.28
N THR A 122 5.28 -7.76 -7.92
CA THR A 122 4.96 -7.55 -9.34
C THR A 122 5.73 -8.50 -10.24
N ALA A 123 7.04 -8.71 -10.01
CA ALA A 123 7.84 -9.63 -10.79
C ALA A 123 7.33 -11.08 -10.68
N LEU A 124 6.90 -11.51 -9.48
CA LEU A 124 6.25 -12.81 -9.29
C LEU A 124 4.94 -12.89 -10.08
N ALA A 125 4.07 -11.88 -9.98
CA ALA A 125 2.82 -11.80 -10.74
C ALA A 125 3.07 -11.93 -12.25
N ASN A 126 4.02 -11.15 -12.78
CA ASN A 126 4.39 -11.18 -14.20
C ASN A 126 4.98 -12.54 -14.62
N ALA A 127 5.71 -13.23 -13.75
CA ALA A 127 6.19 -14.57 -14.02
C ALA A 127 5.04 -15.58 -14.12
N LEU A 128 3.99 -15.47 -13.31
CA LEU A 128 2.79 -16.30 -13.45
C LEU A 128 2.00 -15.98 -14.72
N ASP A 129 1.76 -14.69 -14.97
CA ASP A 129 1.07 -14.22 -16.17
C ASP A 129 1.80 -14.71 -17.43
N SER A 130 3.13 -14.82 -17.42
CA SER A 130 3.90 -15.34 -18.56
C SER A 130 3.63 -16.82 -18.89
N ARG A 131 3.13 -17.61 -17.93
CA ARG A 131 2.75 -19.01 -18.15
C ARG A 131 1.37 -19.16 -18.81
N ASP A 132 0.53 -18.13 -18.73
CA ASP A 132 -0.79 -18.11 -19.35
C ASP A 132 -0.72 -17.15 -20.54
N THR A 133 -0.68 -17.72 -21.75
CA THR A 133 -0.48 -17.02 -23.03
C THR A 133 -1.45 -15.87 -23.27
N TYR A 134 -2.53 -15.78 -22.50
CA TYR A 134 -3.58 -14.77 -22.63
C TYR A 134 -3.46 -13.59 -21.65
N THR A 135 -2.48 -13.57 -20.75
CA THR A 135 -2.52 -12.70 -19.55
C THR A 135 -1.35 -11.73 -19.39
N LEU A 136 -0.62 -11.37 -20.45
CA LEU A 136 0.46 -10.37 -20.33
C LEU A 136 -0.05 -9.06 -19.67
N HIS A 137 0.46 -8.75 -18.47
CA HIS A 137 0.10 -7.58 -17.64
C HIS A 137 -1.32 -7.62 -17.04
N HIS A 138 -2.01 -8.76 -17.07
CA HIS A 138 -3.35 -8.92 -16.52
C HIS A 138 -3.37 -8.55 -15.03
N SER A 139 -2.48 -9.15 -14.24
CA SER A 139 -2.43 -8.92 -12.79
C SER A 139 -2.15 -7.45 -12.45
N GLU A 140 -1.33 -6.77 -13.26
CA GLU A 140 -1.06 -5.33 -13.10
C GLU A 140 -2.28 -4.46 -13.44
N ASN A 141 -3.01 -4.79 -14.51
CA ASN A 141 -4.22 -4.08 -14.89
C ASN A 141 -5.34 -4.25 -13.86
N VAL A 142 -5.58 -5.48 -13.38
CA VAL A 142 -6.54 -5.76 -12.31
C VAL A 142 -6.19 -4.94 -11.07
N ALA A 143 -4.91 -4.92 -10.67
CA ALA A 143 -4.46 -4.12 -9.55
C ALA A 143 -4.67 -2.62 -9.76
N LYS A 144 -4.46 -2.11 -10.98
CA LYS A 144 -4.72 -0.71 -11.34
C LYS A 144 -6.20 -0.36 -11.23
N TYR A 145 -7.09 -1.15 -11.81
CA TYR A 145 -8.54 -0.90 -11.77
C TYR A 145 -9.08 -1.02 -10.34
N ALA A 146 -8.66 -2.03 -9.60
CA ALA A 146 -9.06 -2.22 -8.20
C ALA A 146 -8.66 -1.04 -7.31
N VAL A 147 -7.46 -0.47 -7.51
CA VAL A 147 -7.02 0.74 -6.80
C VAL A 147 -7.87 1.95 -7.19
N GLN A 148 -8.19 2.14 -8.47
CA GLN A 148 -9.04 3.26 -8.92
C GLN A 148 -10.44 3.20 -8.30
N ILE A 149 -11.03 2.00 -8.24
CA ILE A 149 -12.31 1.77 -7.55
C ILE A 149 -12.17 2.14 -6.08
N ALA A 150 -11.15 1.62 -5.38
CA ALA A 150 -10.91 1.88 -3.97
C ALA A 150 -10.71 3.38 -3.65
N GLU A 151 -9.98 4.11 -4.49
CA GLU A 151 -9.77 5.55 -4.36
C GLU A 151 -11.09 6.33 -4.55
N LYS A 152 -11.91 5.94 -5.53
CA LYS A 152 -13.24 6.55 -5.74
C LYS A 152 -14.20 6.25 -4.58
N MET A 153 -14.07 5.09 -3.94
CA MET A 153 -14.75 4.74 -2.68
C MET A 153 -14.18 5.47 -1.45
N LYS A 154 -13.15 6.32 -1.62
CA LYS A 154 -12.47 7.06 -0.55
C LYS A 154 -11.81 6.16 0.51
N LEU A 155 -11.36 4.97 0.11
CA LEU A 155 -10.59 4.10 0.99
C LEU A 155 -9.21 4.72 1.29
N SER A 156 -8.63 4.33 2.42
CA SER A 156 -7.32 4.85 2.85
C SER A 156 -6.20 4.40 1.91
N LYS A 157 -5.10 5.17 1.82
CA LYS A 157 -3.91 4.78 1.05
C LYS A 157 -3.36 3.40 1.44
N GLU A 158 -3.47 3.04 2.72
CA GLU A 158 -3.09 1.72 3.23
C GLU A 158 -3.97 0.62 2.63
N SER A 159 -5.29 0.82 2.63
CA SER A 159 -6.26 -0.08 2.00
C SER A 159 -5.98 -0.23 0.50
N CYS A 160 -5.71 0.86 -0.22
CA CYS A 160 -5.35 0.80 -1.64
C CYS A 160 -4.04 0.00 -1.86
N ALA A 161 -3.04 0.15 -0.99
CA ALA A 161 -1.80 -0.61 -1.08
C ALA A 161 -2.01 -2.13 -0.84
N ILE A 162 -2.90 -2.48 0.08
CA ILE A 162 -3.32 -3.87 0.33
C ILE A 162 -4.05 -4.43 -0.89
N ILE A 163 -5.05 -3.71 -1.40
CA ILE A 163 -5.82 -4.10 -2.59
C ILE A 163 -4.88 -4.32 -3.77
N ARG A 164 -3.92 -3.41 -3.99
CA ARG A 164 -2.92 -3.54 -5.05
C ARG A 164 -2.12 -4.84 -4.92
N LYS A 165 -1.61 -5.16 -3.72
CA LYS A 165 -0.84 -6.39 -3.49
C LYS A 165 -1.69 -7.65 -3.67
N GLY A 166 -2.90 -7.66 -3.13
CA GLY A 166 -3.81 -8.80 -3.27
C GLY A 166 -4.26 -9.01 -4.71
N ALA A 167 -4.53 -7.94 -5.44
CA ALA A 167 -4.87 -8.00 -6.86
C ALA A 167 -3.69 -8.51 -7.71
N LEU A 168 -2.45 -8.10 -7.45
CA LEU A 168 -1.28 -8.66 -8.14
C LEU A 168 -1.11 -10.16 -7.89
N LEU A 169 -1.55 -10.65 -6.73
CA LEU A 169 -1.36 -12.04 -6.30
C LEU A 169 -2.64 -12.89 -6.41
N HIS A 170 -3.76 -12.35 -6.91
CA HIS A 170 -5.06 -13.05 -6.86
C HIS A 170 -4.99 -14.43 -7.53
N ASP A 171 -4.23 -14.51 -8.61
CA ASP A 171 -4.02 -15.70 -9.43
C ASP A 171 -2.74 -16.50 -9.11
N ILE A 172 -2.02 -16.19 -8.02
CA ILE A 172 -0.76 -16.88 -7.63
C ILE A 172 -0.92 -18.41 -7.55
N GLY A 173 -2.12 -18.89 -7.25
CA GLY A 173 -2.42 -20.32 -7.19
C GLY A 173 -2.43 -21.04 -8.53
N LYS A 174 -2.49 -20.32 -9.67
CA LYS A 174 -2.38 -20.90 -11.01
C LYS A 174 -1.07 -21.68 -11.20
N ILE A 175 -0.05 -21.41 -10.38
CA ILE A 175 1.19 -22.19 -10.38
C ILE A 175 0.95 -23.69 -10.13
N GLY A 176 -0.06 -24.03 -9.32
CA GLY A 176 -0.42 -25.41 -8.99
C GLY A 176 -1.36 -26.08 -9.99
N ILE A 177 -1.76 -25.37 -11.05
CA ILE A 177 -2.67 -25.91 -12.08
C ILE A 177 -1.83 -26.59 -13.17
N PRO A 178 -2.17 -27.84 -13.58
CA PRO A 178 -1.50 -28.52 -14.66
C PRO A 178 -1.55 -27.73 -15.98
N GLU A 179 -0.42 -27.64 -16.66
CA GLU A 179 -0.27 -26.81 -17.87
C GLU A 179 -1.23 -27.22 -19.00
N HIS A 180 -1.47 -28.52 -19.19
CA HIS A 180 -2.42 -29.02 -20.19
C HIS A 180 -3.89 -28.64 -19.91
N ILE A 181 -4.23 -28.30 -18.66
CA ILE A 181 -5.56 -27.77 -18.28
C ILE A 181 -5.57 -26.24 -18.46
N LEU A 182 -4.52 -25.57 -17.99
CA LEU A 182 -4.41 -24.11 -18.01
C LEU A 182 -4.36 -23.56 -19.45
N LEU A 183 -3.63 -24.23 -20.35
CA LEU A 183 -3.44 -23.82 -21.74
C LEU A 183 -4.44 -24.45 -22.72
N LYS A 184 -5.52 -25.06 -22.21
CA LYS A 184 -6.50 -25.74 -23.07
C LYS A 184 -7.30 -24.72 -23.88
N ASN A 185 -7.29 -24.86 -25.20
CA ASN A 185 -8.03 -23.98 -26.13
C ASN A 185 -9.52 -24.35 -26.27
N ASP A 186 -9.88 -25.60 -25.94
CA ASP A 186 -11.25 -26.09 -25.98
C ASP A 186 -11.98 -25.85 -24.65
N LYS A 187 -13.30 -26.05 -24.65
CA LYS A 187 -14.08 -26.03 -23.41
C LYS A 187 -13.53 -27.04 -22.41
N LEU A 188 -13.33 -26.58 -21.18
CA LEU A 188 -12.95 -27.42 -20.06
C LEU A 188 -14.07 -28.43 -19.76
N LEU A 189 -13.68 -29.66 -19.51
CA LEU A 189 -14.52 -30.68 -18.93
C LEU A 189 -14.81 -30.30 -17.46
N HIS A 190 -15.91 -30.84 -16.92
CA HIS A 190 -16.33 -30.50 -15.56
C HIS A 190 -15.22 -30.74 -14.52
N HIS A 191 -14.52 -31.86 -14.59
CA HIS A 191 -13.42 -32.16 -13.67
C HIS A 191 -12.20 -31.23 -13.85
N GLU A 192 -11.90 -30.79 -15.08
CA GLU A 192 -10.82 -29.83 -15.35
C GLU A 192 -11.18 -28.45 -14.77
N TYR A 193 -12.45 -28.07 -14.86
CA TYR A 193 -12.96 -26.84 -14.28
C TYR A 193 -12.88 -26.84 -12.75
N GLU A 194 -13.19 -27.96 -12.09
CA GLU A 194 -13.00 -28.11 -10.64
C GLU A 194 -11.52 -28.00 -10.23
N ILE A 195 -10.59 -28.46 -11.06
CA ILE A 195 -9.16 -28.25 -10.84
C ILE A 195 -8.81 -26.75 -10.91
N ILE A 196 -9.30 -26.02 -11.91
CA ILE A 196 -9.07 -24.56 -12.01
C ILE A 196 -9.64 -23.83 -10.79
N LYS A 197 -10.84 -24.20 -10.32
CA LYS A 197 -11.47 -23.60 -9.13
C LYS A 197 -10.65 -23.77 -7.85
N SER A 198 -9.65 -24.66 -7.84
CA SER A 198 -8.77 -24.83 -6.68
C SER A 198 -7.74 -23.70 -6.51
N HIS A 199 -7.45 -22.90 -7.57
CA HIS A 199 -6.38 -21.92 -7.53
C HIS A 199 -6.52 -20.85 -6.43
N PRO A 200 -7.72 -20.37 -6.00
CA PRO A 200 -7.79 -19.43 -4.87
C PRO A 200 -7.29 -20.07 -3.57
N SER A 201 -7.62 -21.34 -3.35
CA SER A 201 -7.20 -22.10 -2.17
C SER A 201 -5.72 -22.47 -2.22
N VAL A 202 -5.21 -22.86 -3.39
CA VAL A 202 -3.77 -23.08 -3.61
C VAL A 202 -3.00 -21.78 -3.38
N GLY A 203 -3.48 -20.67 -3.94
CA GLY A 203 -2.87 -19.36 -3.81
C GLY A 203 -2.79 -18.91 -2.35
N TYR A 204 -3.90 -19.00 -1.62
CA TYR A 204 -3.93 -18.77 -0.17
C TYR A 204 -2.86 -19.60 0.55
N ASN A 205 -2.76 -20.90 0.25
CA ASN A 205 -1.79 -21.78 0.90
C ASN A 205 -0.33 -21.44 0.59
N ILE A 206 -0.04 -20.88 -0.58
CA ILE A 206 1.30 -20.40 -0.95
C ILE A 206 1.66 -19.15 -0.14
N ILE A 207 0.77 -18.16 -0.09
CA ILE A 207 1.10 -16.84 0.45
C ILE A 207 0.78 -16.66 1.94
N LYS A 208 0.05 -17.60 2.57
CA LYS A 208 -0.28 -17.54 4.01
C LYS A 208 0.94 -17.48 4.92
N HIS A 209 2.13 -17.86 4.45
CA HIS A 209 3.34 -17.81 5.27
C HIS A 209 3.91 -16.39 5.43
N VAL A 210 3.38 -15.41 4.69
CA VAL A 210 3.76 -14.00 4.84
C VAL A 210 2.99 -13.39 6.02
N THR A 211 3.68 -13.17 7.14
CA THR A 211 3.10 -12.70 8.41
C THR A 211 2.20 -11.47 8.26
N ASP A 212 2.59 -10.51 7.42
CA ASP A 212 1.84 -9.26 7.22
C ASP A 212 0.49 -9.49 6.54
N PHE A 213 0.36 -10.53 5.71
CA PHE A 213 -0.86 -10.80 4.94
C PHE A 213 -2.02 -11.29 5.81
N HIS A 214 -1.72 -11.92 6.95
CA HIS A 214 -2.74 -12.35 7.91
C HIS A 214 -3.55 -11.21 8.53
N LYS A 215 -2.99 -9.99 8.56
CA LYS A 215 -3.56 -8.88 9.33
C LYS A 215 -4.19 -7.80 8.46
N ASN A 216 -4.05 -7.90 7.14
CA ASN A 216 -4.35 -6.79 6.25
C ASN A 216 -5.39 -7.10 5.15
N GLY A 217 -5.74 -8.38 4.91
CA GLY A 217 -6.77 -8.77 3.93
C GLY A 217 -6.23 -9.20 2.56
N VAL A 218 -4.91 -9.26 2.35
CA VAL A 218 -4.32 -9.83 1.11
C VAL A 218 -4.75 -11.28 0.91
N LEU A 219 -4.72 -12.09 1.98
CA LEU A 219 -5.12 -13.50 1.91
C LEU A 219 -6.58 -13.67 1.50
N ASP A 220 -7.44 -12.78 1.98
CA ASP A 220 -8.87 -12.79 1.68
C ASP A 220 -9.15 -12.47 0.22
N ILE A 221 -8.40 -11.52 -0.36
CA ILE A 221 -8.48 -11.22 -1.79
C ILE A 221 -8.16 -12.47 -2.61
N VAL A 222 -7.01 -13.11 -2.35
CA VAL A 222 -6.59 -14.30 -3.09
C VAL A 222 -7.59 -15.45 -2.92
N LEU A 223 -8.15 -15.63 -1.72
CA LEU A 223 -9.06 -16.73 -1.46
C LEU A 223 -10.48 -16.52 -2.02
N TYR A 224 -10.99 -15.28 -2.02
CA TYR A 224 -12.40 -14.99 -2.25
C TYR A 224 -12.70 -14.13 -3.50
N HIS A 225 -11.71 -13.80 -4.34
CA HIS A 225 -11.96 -12.97 -5.53
C HIS A 225 -12.89 -13.63 -6.57
N HIS A 226 -13.15 -14.94 -6.47
CA HIS A 226 -14.16 -15.66 -7.27
C HIS A 226 -15.45 -16.00 -6.52
N GLU A 227 -15.62 -15.50 -5.30
CA GLU A 227 -16.94 -15.51 -4.65
C GLU A 227 -17.87 -14.54 -5.39
N ARG A 228 -19.14 -14.93 -5.47
CA ARG A 228 -20.18 -14.16 -6.15
C ARG A 228 -21.14 -13.58 -5.13
N PHE A 229 -21.61 -12.35 -5.36
CA PHE A 229 -22.51 -11.67 -4.42
C PHE A 229 -23.81 -12.47 -4.13
N ASP A 230 -24.27 -13.27 -5.08
CA ASP A 230 -25.41 -14.19 -4.99
C ASP A 230 -25.12 -15.51 -4.24
N GLY A 231 -23.88 -15.77 -3.82
CA GLY A 231 -23.47 -17.00 -3.12
C GLY A 231 -23.20 -18.20 -4.02
N THR A 232 -23.24 -18.04 -5.36
CA THR A 232 -22.97 -19.14 -6.31
C THR A 232 -21.50 -19.23 -6.72
N GLY A 233 -20.63 -18.47 -6.06
CA GLY A 233 -19.18 -18.45 -6.28
C GLY A 233 -18.44 -19.59 -5.59
N TYR A 234 -17.12 -19.48 -5.57
CA TYR A 234 -16.22 -20.46 -4.97
C TYR A 234 -15.02 -19.73 -4.32
N PRO A 235 -14.30 -20.35 -3.35
CA PRO A 235 -14.38 -21.75 -2.91
C PRO A 235 -15.33 -22.06 -1.75
N LYS A 236 -15.89 -21.05 -1.06
CA LYS A 236 -16.77 -21.23 0.10
C LYS A 236 -18.25 -21.04 -0.20
N GLY A 237 -18.61 -20.38 -1.30
CA GLY A 237 -20.01 -20.10 -1.64
C GLY A 237 -20.66 -19.13 -0.66
N ILE A 238 -19.88 -18.16 -0.17
CA ILE A 238 -20.37 -17.12 0.74
C ILE A 238 -21.02 -16.00 -0.07
N ALA A 239 -22.03 -15.35 0.51
CA ALA A 239 -22.87 -14.39 -0.20
C ALA A 239 -22.80 -12.97 0.37
N GLY A 240 -23.06 -11.99 -0.50
CA GLY A 240 -23.20 -10.60 -0.14
C GLY A 240 -21.99 -10.05 0.63
N HIS A 241 -22.29 -9.42 1.76
CA HIS A 241 -21.30 -8.76 2.62
C HIS A 241 -20.45 -9.72 3.46
N GLN A 242 -20.71 -11.03 3.40
CA GLN A 242 -19.79 -12.02 3.97
C GLN A 242 -18.49 -12.11 3.16
N ILE A 243 -18.54 -11.75 1.88
CA ILE A 243 -17.36 -11.64 1.03
C ILE A 243 -16.58 -10.38 1.43
N PRO A 244 -15.29 -10.50 1.81
CA PRO A 244 -14.49 -9.35 2.20
C PRO A 244 -14.50 -8.25 1.13
N LEU A 245 -14.64 -7.00 1.56
CA LEU A 245 -14.76 -5.84 0.66
C LEU A 245 -13.68 -5.81 -0.42
N PHE A 246 -12.42 -6.06 -0.04
CA PHE A 246 -11.30 -6.00 -1.00
C PHE A 246 -11.40 -7.10 -2.06
N ALA A 247 -11.89 -8.30 -1.71
CA ALA A 247 -12.13 -9.36 -2.68
C ALA A 247 -13.27 -8.98 -3.65
N ARG A 248 -14.36 -8.37 -3.15
CA ARG A 248 -15.45 -7.86 -4.01
C ARG A 248 -14.98 -6.78 -4.99
N ILE A 249 -14.07 -5.90 -4.56
CA ILE A 249 -13.45 -4.88 -5.44
C ILE A 249 -12.63 -5.56 -6.55
N VAL A 250 -11.78 -6.52 -6.17
CA VAL A 250 -10.91 -7.24 -7.11
C VAL A 250 -11.72 -8.08 -8.09
N ALA A 251 -12.82 -8.70 -7.67
CA ALA A 251 -13.71 -9.47 -8.55
C ALA A 251 -14.27 -8.64 -9.72
N VAL A 252 -14.63 -7.38 -9.47
CA VAL A 252 -15.10 -6.47 -10.54
C VAL A 252 -13.96 -6.08 -11.47
N ALA A 253 -12.78 -5.76 -10.91
CA ALA A 253 -11.60 -5.38 -11.69
C ALA A 253 -11.07 -6.53 -12.57
N ASP A 254 -11.04 -7.76 -12.03
CA ASP A 254 -10.66 -8.98 -12.73
C ASP A 254 -11.59 -9.26 -13.91
N ALA A 255 -12.90 -9.27 -13.67
CA ALA A 255 -13.87 -9.49 -14.75
C ALA A 255 -13.78 -8.44 -15.86
N PHE A 256 -13.55 -7.17 -15.50
CA PHE A 256 -13.37 -6.10 -16.49
C PHE A 256 -12.11 -6.32 -17.33
N ASP A 257 -10.97 -6.60 -16.70
CA ASP A 257 -9.73 -6.85 -17.42
C ASP A 257 -9.86 -8.11 -18.30
N ALA A 258 -10.39 -9.21 -17.77
CA ALA A 258 -10.59 -10.44 -18.53
C ALA A 258 -11.46 -10.25 -19.79
N MET A 259 -12.47 -9.36 -19.74
CA MET A 259 -13.33 -9.05 -20.90
C MET A 259 -12.67 -8.10 -21.90
N THR A 260 -11.77 -7.23 -21.45
CA THR A 260 -11.12 -6.21 -22.30
C THR A 260 -9.78 -6.67 -22.87
N SER A 261 -9.01 -7.45 -22.12
CA SER A 261 -7.68 -7.97 -22.47
C SER A 261 -7.71 -9.11 -23.49
N LYS A 262 -8.74 -9.99 -23.46
CA LYS A 262 -8.87 -11.14 -24.37
C LYS A 262 -9.15 -10.77 -25.84
N ARG A 263 -9.45 -9.50 -26.14
CA ARG A 263 -9.83 -9.04 -27.48
C ARG A 263 -8.77 -8.06 -27.97
N VAL A 264 -7.82 -8.59 -28.73
CA VAL A 264 -6.68 -7.89 -29.36
C VAL A 264 -7.08 -6.68 -30.24
N TYR A 265 -8.37 -6.35 -30.41
CA TYR A 265 -8.83 -5.23 -31.23
C TYR A 265 -9.88 -4.35 -30.52
N ARG A 266 -9.39 -3.30 -29.85
CA ARG A 266 -9.63 -1.86 -30.04
C ARG A 266 -10.97 -1.27 -30.56
N ASP A 267 -12.11 -1.94 -30.51
CA ASP A 267 -13.38 -1.27 -30.85
C ASP A 267 -14.10 -0.71 -29.62
N GLU A 268 -14.59 0.54 -29.69
CA GLU A 268 -15.43 1.20 -28.67
C GLU A 268 -16.70 0.39 -28.32
N LEU A 269 -17.17 -0.42 -29.27
CA LEU A 269 -18.24 -1.39 -29.09
C LEU A 269 -17.93 -2.39 -27.96
N ASN A 270 -16.66 -2.75 -27.77
CA ASN A 270 -16.23 -3.70 -26.75
C ASN A 270 -16.29 -3.10 -25.34
N LEU A 271 -15.97 -1.82 -25.18
CA LEU A 271 -16.07 -1.16 -23.87
C LEU A 271 -17.54 -1.02 -23.46
N THR A 272 -18.40 -0.52 -24.35
CA THR A 272 -19.83 -0.37 -24.07
C THR A 272 -20.47 -1.72 -23.73
N TYR A 273 -20.14 -2.77 -24.48
CA TYR A 273 -20.57 -4.13 -24.17
C TYR A 273 -20.09 -4.59 -22.78
N THR A 274 -18.81 -4.41 -22.47
CA THR A 274 -18.22 -4.83 -21.19
C THR A 274 -18.88 -4.11 -20.01
N LEU A 275 -19.06 -2.79 -20.11
CA LEU A 275 -19.74 -2.00 -19.07
C LEU A 275 -21.20 -2.44 -18.88
N ASN A 276 -21.89 -2.77 -19.98
CA ASN A 276 -23.24 -3.32 -19.92
C ASN A 276 -23.29 -4.72 -19.28
N GLU A 277 -22.31 -5.58 -19.56
CA GLU A 277 -22.23 -6.91 -18.97
C GLU A 277 -21.97 -6.82 -17.45
N ILE A 278 -21.07 -5.93 -17.01
CA ILE A 278 -20.86 -5.65 -15.58
C ILE A 278 -22.15 -5.11 -14.94
N ARG A 279 -22.84 -4.17 -15.59
CA ARG A 279 -24.11 -3.62 -15.12
C ARG A 279 -25.20 -4.69 -15.00
N LYS A 280 -25.28 -5.62 -15.96
CA LYS A 280 -26.25 -6.72 -15.98
C LYS A 280 -26.03 -7.71 -14.82
N ASN A 281 -24.77 -7.91 -14.41
CA ASN A 281 -24.40 -8.81 -13.33
C ASN A 281 -24.34 -8.12 -11.95
N LYS A 282 -24.86 -6.89 -11.85
CA LYS A 282 -25.01 -6.13 -10.60
C LYS A 282 -26.00 -6.83 -9.66
N GLY A 283 -25.58 -7.08 -8.42
CA GLY A 283 -26.39 -7.76 -7.41
C GLY A 283 -26.43 -9.29 -7.53
N THR A 284 -25.85 -9.86 -8.59
CA THR A 284 -25.68 -11.30 -8.76
C THR A 284 -24.21 -11.68 -8.62
N GLN A 285 -23.41 -11.48 -9.67
CA GLN A 285 -21.98 -11.73 -9.60
C GLN A 285 -21.29 -10.69 -8.71
N PHE A 286 -21.66 -9.44 -8.90
CA PHE A 286 -20.93 -8.30 -8.35
C PHE A 286 -21.75 -7.55 -7.32
N ASP A 287 -21.04 -6.97 -6.36
CA ASP A 287 -21.60 -6.05 -5.38
C ASP A 287 -22.23 -4.82 -6.07
N PRO A 288 -23.51 -4.51 -5.81
CA PRO A 288 -24.18 -3.32 -6.33
C PRO A 288 -23.42 -2.00 -6.11
N GLU A 289 -22.87 -1.77 -4.92
CA GLU A 289 -22.23 -0.51 -4.57
C GLU A 289 -20.92 -0.32 -5.35
N ILE A 290 -20.14 -1.41 -5.47
CA ILE A 290 -18.87 -1.40 -6.18
C ILE A 290 -19.08 -1.23 -7.68
N VAL A 291 -20.12 -1.86 -8.25
CA VAL A 291 -20.45 -1.68 -9.66
C VAL A 291 -20.80 -0.22 -9.96
N ASP A 292 -21.61 0.43 -9.13
CA ASP A 292 -21.96 1.84 -9.34
C ASP A 292 -20.73 2.74 -9.29
N VAL A 293 -19.84 2.52 -8.31
CA VAL A 293 -18.58 3.25 -8.21
C VAL A 293 -17.71 3.00 -9.44
N PHE A 294 -17.57 1.74 -9.86
CA PHE A 294 -16.78 1.37 -11.02
C PHE A 294 -17.30 2.03 -12.31
N LEU A 295 -18.61 2.00 -12.56
CA LEU A 295 -19.22 2.62 -13.74
C LEU A 295 -19.00 4.14 -13.76
N SER A 296 -19.04 4.81 -12.60
CA SER A 296 -18.79 6.25 -12.52
C SER A 296 -17.38 6.66 -12.97
N LEU A 297 -16.39 5.75 -12.93
CA LEU A 297 -15.03 6.02 -13.42
C LEU A 297 -14.97 6.29 -14.94
N PHE A 298 -16.01 5.89 -15.67
CA PHE A 298 -16.11 6.05 -17.13
C PHE A 298 -17.08 7.15 -17.55
N GLU A 299 -17.94 7.63 -16.65
CA GLU A 299 -18.87 8.73 -16.90
C GLU A 299 -18.17 10.10 -16.78
N ASP A 300 -17.20 10.23 -15.86
CA ASP A 300 -16.44 11.46 -15.59
C ASP A 300 -15.38 11.82 -16.66
N LYS A 301 -15.25 11.03 -17.74
CA LYS A 301 -14.23 11.23 -18.80
C LYS A 301 -14.76 11.87 -20.09
N LYS A 302 -15.98 12.44 -20.06
CA LYS A 302 -16.54 13.22 -21.17
C LYS A 302 -16.23 14.71 -21.06
#